data_AF-A0A7L4QS32-F1
#
_entry.id   AF-A0A7L4QS32-F1
#
_cell.length_a   1.000
_cell.length_b   1.000
_cell.length_c   1.000
_cell.angle_alpha   90.00
_cell.angle_beta   90.00
_cell.angle_gamma   90.00
#
_symmetry.space_group_name_H-M   'P 1'
#
loop_
_entity.id
_entity.type
_entity.pdbx_description
1 polymer ?
#
loop_
_entity_poly.entity_id
_entity_poly.type
_entity_poly.pdbx_seq_one_letter_code
_entity_poly.pdbx_strand_id
1 'polypeptide(L)'
;TVDAQVYFKVKPDEENVKRSQYNVFNYEDQIVNLARTTLRNIIGTLTLKSANSERSRINDELGKVLKTETQSWGLEIVRTELKEIQPPQDVQETMNKVVKAENEKIAAVDFATARETEADGMRRAAIKQAEGVKQAKILEAEGQAEAIRLVNEAAERYFIGNAQKLKALEVTENSLKNSTKVVVPSGQQIVNVIGELAGVKSPSQQE
;
A
#
# COMPACT_ATOMS: atom_id res chain seq x y z
N THR A 1 23.84 28.14 25.63
CA THR A 1 25.04 27.82 26.40
C THR A 1 25.34 26.33 26.29
N VAL A 2 26.61 25.93 26.26
CA VAL A 2 27.01 24.53 26.23
C VAL A 2 27.82 24.25 27.48
N ASP A 3 27.34 23.32 28.30
CA ASP A 3 27.97 22.93 29.55
C ASP A 3 28.59 21.55 29.41
N ALA A 4 29.90 21.48 29.64
CA ALA A 4 30.67 20.25 29.61
C ALA A 4 31.71 20.24 30.74
N GLN A 5 32.07 19.05 31.19
CA GLN A 5 33.12 18.81 32.18
C GLN A 5 34.24 18.00 31.55
N VAL A 6 35.47 18.40 31.80
CA VAL A 6 36.67 17.73 31.33
C VAL A 6 37.48 17.31 32.54
N TYR A 7 37.70 16.01 32.68
CA TYR A 7 38.56 15.41 33.69
C TYR A 7 39.92 15.14 33.06
N PHE A 8 40.96 15.72 33.62
CA PHE A 8 42.32 15.58 33.12
C PHE A 8 43.32 15.52 34.28
N LYS A 9 44.51 14.99 33.99
CA LYS A 9 45.65 15.00 34.90
C LYS A 9 46.92 15.30 34.12
N VAL A 10 47.90 15.89 34.78
CA VAL A 10 49.26 16.01 34.22
C VAL A 10 49.92 14.63 34.29
N LYS A 11 50.58 14.20 33.21
CA LYS A 11 51.34 12.94 33.25
C LYS A 11 52.54 13.08 34.19
N PRO A 12 52.86 12.05 34.99
CA PRO A 12 53.87 12.15 36.04
C PRO A 12 55.31 12.25 35.49
N ASP A 13 55.52 11.99 34.20
CA ASP A 13 56.86 12.05 33.60
C ASP A 13 57.43 13.47 33.66
N GLU A 14 58.72 13.60 34.00
CA GLU A 14 59.39 14.90 34.13
C GLU A 14 59.25 15.76 32.86
N GLU A 15 59.34 15.12 31.69
CA GLU A 15 59.15 15.78 30.40
C GLU A 15 57.73 16.35 30.25
N ASN A 16 56.70 15.61 30.64
CA ASN A 16 55.31 16.05 30.56
C ASN A 16 54.99 17.15 31.57
N VAL A 17 55.57 17.10 32.77
CA VAL A 17 55.48 18.19 33.76
C VAL A 17 56.10 19.48 33.19
N LYS A 18 57.29 19.39 32.58
CA LYS A 18 57.91 20.52 31.88
C LYS A 18 57.03 21.04 30.75
N ARG A 19 56.49 20.16 29.90
CA ARG A 19 55.57 20.54 28.82
C ARG A 19 54.34 21.27 29.35
N SER A 20 53.77 20.84 30.47
CA SER A 20 52.59 21.50 31.06
C SER A 20 52.86 22.92 31.54
N GLN A 21 54.10 23.24 31.90
CA GLN A 21 54.51 24.57 32.38
C GLN A 21 55.06 25.46 31.26
N TYR A 22 55.76 24.89 30.28
CA TYR A 22 56.46 25.66 29.24
C TYR A 22 55.72 25.72 27.91
N ASN A 23 54.91 24.70 27.55
CA ASN A 23 54.29 24.63 26.23
C ASN A 23 52.91 25.29 26.18
N VAL A 24 52.28 25.52 27.32
CA VAL A 24 50.96 26.13 27.40
C VAL A 24 50.88 27.06 28.61
N PHE A 25 50.34 28.26 28.40
CA PHE A 25 50.12 29.21 29.47
C PHE A 25 48.79 28.93 30.15
N ASN A 26 48.82 28.64 31.46
CA ASN A 26 47.65 28.27 32.27
C ASN A 26 46.78 27.19 31.59
N TYR A 27 47.23 25.95 31.63
CA TYR A 27 46.52 24.83 30.98
C TYR A 27 45.08 24.65 31.45
N GLU A 28 44.75 25.08 32.68
CA GLU A 28 43.40 24.98 33.26
C GLU A 28 42.40 25.87 32.51
N ASP A 29 42.81 27.06 32.07
CA ASP A 29 41.96 27.95 31.26
C ASP A 29 41.96 27.53 29.79
N GLN A 30 43.12 27.11 29.26
CA GLN A 30 43.25 26.76 27.85
C GLN A 30 42.45 25.52 27.48
N ILE A 31 42.39 24.52 28.37
CA ILE A 31 41.56 23.33 28.13
C ILE A 31 40.07 23.69 28.03
N VAL A 32 39.58 24.65 28.84
CA VAL A 32 38.19 25.12 28.79
C VAL A 32 37.91 25.83 27.47
N ASN A 33 38.83 26.69 27.02
CA ASN A 33 38.68 27.41 25.75
C ASN A 33 38.74 26.47 24.53
N LEU A 34 39.64 25.49 24.56
CA LEU A 34 39.74 24.46 23.54
C LEU A 34 38.46 23.61 23.49
N ALA A 35 37.99 23.12 24.65
CA ALA A 35 36.75 22.35 24.74
C ALA A 35 35.54 23.14 24.22
N ARG A 36 35.43 24.43 24.56
CA ARG A 36 34.36 25.32 24.08
C ARG A 36 34.39 25.48 22.56
N THR A 37 35.57 25.63 21.96
CA THR A 37 35.73 25.80 20.52
C THR A 37 35.41 24.50 19.78
N THR A 38 35.92 23.38 20.27
CA THR A 38 35.64 22.04 19.72
C THR A 38 34.16 21.70 19.80
N LEU A 39 33.50 21.95 20.94
CA LEU A 39 32.06 21.75 21.08
C LEU A 39 31.24 22.60 20.11
N ARG A 40 31.63 23.87 19.91
CA ARG A 40 30.97 24.74 18.93
C ARG A 40 31.05 24.15 17.52
N ASN A 41 32.21 23.64 17.13
CA ASN A 41 32.42 23.05 15.81
C ASN A 41 31.61 21.76 15.62
N ILE A 42 31.64 20.85 16.59
CA ILE A 42 30.87 19.59 16.56
C ILE A 42 29.38 19.86 16.51
N ILE A 43 28.86 20.79 17.32
CA ILE A 43 27.43 21.13 17.32
C ILE A 43 27.02 21.83 16.02
N GLY A 44 27.91 22.62 15.42
CA GLY A 44 27.66 23.28 14.14
C GLY A 44 27.57 22.31 12.95
N THR A 45 28.24 21.16 13.01
CA THR A 45 28.20 20.14 11.95
C THR A 45 27.09 19.10 12.14
N LEU A 46 26.55 18.94 13.36
CA LEU A 46 25.47 18.01 13.65
C LEU A 46 24.10 18.62 13.36
N THR A 47 23.20 17.83 12.77
CA THR A 47 21.79 18.20 12.60
C THR A 47 21.04 18.06 13.94
N LEU A 48 20.03 18.89 14.18
CA LEU A 48 19.33 19.04 15.49
C LEU A 48 18.73 17.70 15.99
N LYS A 49 18.33 16.80 15.08
CA LYS A 49 17.80 15.46 15.42
C LYS A 49 18.83 14.58 16.14
N SER A 50 20.12 14.85 15.93
CA SER A 50 21.22 14.03 16.40
C SER A 50 21.82 14.51 17.72
N ALA A 51 21.81 15.80 18.04
CA ALA A 51 22.60 16.32 19.19
C ALA A 51 22.19 15.72 20.56
N ASN A 52 20.90 15.47 20.79
CA ASN A 52 20.42 14.83 22.03
C ASN A 52 20.54 13.30 22.01
N SER A 53 20.35 12.66 20.85
CA SER A 53 20.48 11.21 20.69
C SER A 53 21.94 10.74 20.56
N GLU A 54 22.85 11.65 20.24
CA GLU A 54 24.26 11.37 19.98
C GLU A 54 25.20 11.94 21.06
N ARG A 55 24.71 12.16 22.29
CA ARG A 55 25.56 12.62 23.42
C ARG A 55 26.82 11.78 23.59
N SER A 56 26.72 10.46 23.43
CA SER A 56 27.88 9.56 23.47
C SER A 56 28.89 9.91 22.37
N ARG A 57 28.42 10.09 21.13
CA ARG A 57 29.27 10.45 19.99
C ARG A 57 29.94 11.80 20.18
N ILE A 58 29.22 12.80 20.69
CA ILE A 58 29.78 14.13 20.99
C ILE A 58 30.86 14.00 22.07
N ASN A 59 30.62 13.23 23.13
CA ASN A 59 31.63 12.97 24.17
C ASN A 59 32.87 12.27 23.60
N ASP A 60 32.68 11.27 22.73
CA ASP A 60 33.78 10.51 22.13
C ASP A 60 34.61 11.39 21.19
N GLU A 61 33.95 12.21 20.36
CA GLU A 61 34.59 13.11 19.41
C GLU A 61 35.31 14.26 20.13
N LEU A 62 34.67 14.87 21.13
CA LEU A 62 35.30 15.87 21.99
C LEU A 62 36.53 15.29 22.69
N GLY A 63 36.39 14.11 23.31
CA GLY A 63 37.48 13.43 23.99
C GLY A 63 38.64 13.10 23.05
N LYS A 64 38.35 12.68 21.81
CA LYS A 64 39.37 12.40 20.80
C LYS A 64 40.16 13.64 20.41
N VAL A 65 39.47 14.73 20.07
CA VAL A 65 40.12 16.00 19.69
C VAL A 65 40.94 16.56 20.84
N LEU A 66 40.38 16.61 22.05
CA LEU A 66 41.12 17.09 23.23
C LEU A 66 42.37 16.27 23.50
N LYS A 67 42.29 14.92 23.43
CA LYS A 67 43.45 14.05 23.62
C LYS A 67 44.57 14.33 22.63
N THR A 68 44.24 14.57 21.36
CA THR A 68 45.22 14.85 20.30
C THR A 68 45.92 16.18 20.54
N GLU A 69 45.16 17.24 20.81
CA GLU A 69 45.71 18.59 20.98
C GLU A 69 46.52 18.73 22.28
N THR A 70 46.03 18.13 23.38
CA THR A 70 46.63 18.30 24.71
C THR A 70 47.84 17.39 24.95
N GLN A 71 48.16 16.50 24.01
CA GLN A 71 49.35 15.65 24.08
C GLN A 71 50.63 16.49 24.07
N SER A 72 50.63 17.61 23.34
CA SER A 72 51.73 18.58 23.29
C SER A 72 51.92 19.32 24.63
N TRP A 73 50.87 19.39 25.46
CA TRP A 73 50.86 20.05 26.77
C TRP A 73 51.25 19.10 27.91
N GLY A 74 51.48 17.81 27.64
CA GLY A 74 51.79 16.83 28.68
C GLY A 74 50.59 16.41 29.54
N LEU A 75 49.37 16.70 29.08
CA LEU A 75 48.13 16.33 29.78
C LEU A 75 47.58 14.98 29.30
N GLU A 76 46.90 14.28 30.20
CA GLU A 76 46.12 13.09 29.91
C GLU A 76 44.64 13.37 30.20
N ILE A 77 43.80 13.31 29.17
CA ILE A 77 42.34 13.43 29.30
C ILE A 77 41.77 12.09 29.79
N VAL A 78 41.23 12.09 31.00
CA VAL A 78 40.62 10.92 31.65
C VAL A 78 39.21 10.69 31.11
N ARG A 79 38.39 11.75 31.09
CA ARG A 79 36.98 11.68 30.69
C ARG A 79 36.47 13.05 30.29
N THR A 80 35.52 13.08 29.36
CA THR A 80 34.74 14.27 29.05
C THR A 80 33.26 13.94 29.19
N GLU A 81 32.51 14.82 29.84
CA GLU A 81 31.07 14.66 30.07
C GLU A 81 30.33 15.92 29.64
N LEU A 82 29.53 15.78 28.59
CA LEU A 82 28.54 16.77 28.19
C LEU A 82 27.36 16.76 29.17
N LYS A 83 27.06 17.91 29.78
CA LYS A 83 25.92 18.08 30.68
C LYS A 83 24.67 18.52 29.92
N GLU A 84 24.72 19.72 29.34
CA GLU A 84 23.57 20.34 28.68
C GLU A 84 24.04 21.13 27.46
N ILE A 85 23.28 21.00 26.36
CA ILE A 85 23.46 21.80 25.16
C ILE A 85 22.21 22.65 24.99
N GLN A 86 22.38 23.95 25.12
CA GLN A 86 21.40 24.93 24.66
C GLN A 86 22.02 25.73 23.50
N PRO A 87 21.65 25.47 22.24
CA PRO A 87 22.08 26.32 21.14
C PRO A 87 21.55 27.75 21.34
N PRO A 88 22.20 28.79 20.79
CA PRO A 88 21.65 30.14 20.82
C PRO A 88 20.35 30.23 19.96
N GLN A 89 19.49 31.22 20.25
CA GLN A 89 18.13 31.30 19.67
C GLN A 89 18.11 31.38 18.14
N ASP A 90 19.05 32.12 17.55
CA ASP A 90 19.24 32.27 16.11
C ASP A 90 19.50 30.92 15.40
N VAL A 91 20.32 30.07 16.02
CA VAL A 91 20.61 28.72 15.54
C VAL A 91 19.39 27.82 15.72
N GLN A 92 18.71 27.89 16.86
CA GLN A 92 17.48 27.13 17.09
C GLN A 92 16.41 27.45 16.05
N GLU A 93 16.20 28.72 15.71
CA GLU A 93 15.23 29.15 14.70
C GLU A 93 15.59 28.63 13.31
N THR A 94 16.85 28.78 12.90
CA THR A 94 17.32 28.30 11.60
C THR A 94 17.17 26.80 11.48
N MET A 95 17.54 26.07 12.53
CA MET A 95 17.39 24.63 12.56
C MET A 95 15.92 24.19 12.58
N ASN A 96 15.04 24.87 13.33
CA ASN A 96 13.60 24.61 13.31
C ASN A 96 13.00 24.81 11.90
N LYS A 97 13.47 25.82 11.16
CA LYS A 97 13.08 26.03 9.76
C LYS A 97 13.53 24.88 8.87
N VAL A 98 14.77 24.41 9.02
CA VAL A 98 15.31 23.27 8.25
C VAL A 98 14.53 21.99 8.55
N VAL A 99 14.28 21.69 9.83
CA VAL A 99 13.52 20.50 10.25
C VAL A 99 12.08 20.57 9.74
N LYS A 100 11.44 21.75 9.81
CA LYS A 100 10.11 21.96 9.26
C LYS A 100 10.08 21.70 7.75
N ALA A 101 11.04 22.25 7.00
CA ALA A 101 11.12 22.05 5.55
C ALA A 101 11.33 20.57 5.18
N GLU A 102 12.18 19.84 5.91
CA GLU A 102 12.38 18.41 5.66
C GLU A 102 11.14 17.60 6.01
N ASN A 103 10.46 17.91 7.11
CA ASN A 103 9.20 17.26 7.46
C ASN A 103 8.10 17.55 6.42
N GLU A 104 7.99 18.78 5.93
CA GLU A 104 7.06 19.14 4.86
C GLU A 104 7.36 18.38 3.57
N LYS A 105 8.63 18.22 3.20
CA LYS A 105 9.06 17.43 2.05
C LYS A 105 8.70 15.95 2.22
N ILE A 106 9.01 15.36 3.37
CA ILE A 106 8.67 13.95 3.67
C ILE A 106 7.15 13.77 3.60
N ALA A 107 6.39 14.65 4.26
CA ALA A 107 4.93 14.60 4.23
C ALA A 107 4.36 14.72 2.80
N ALA A 108 4.95 15.57 1.95
CA ALA A 108 4.54 15.70 0.55
C ALA A 108 4.81 14.43 -0.26
N VAL A 109 5.96 13.79 -0.04
CA VAL A 109 6.31 12.51 -0.67
C VAL A 109 5.36 11.40 -0.21
N ASP A 110 5.15 11.27 1.10
CA ASP A 110 4.26 10.26 1.67
C ASP A 110 2.82 10.42 1.15
N PHE A 111 2.34 11.68 1.04
CA PHE A 111 1.03 11.98 0.47
C PHE A 111 0.96 11.61 -1.03
N ALA A 112 2.00 11.90 -1.81
CA ALA A 112 2.07 11.51 -3.21
C ALA A 112 2.04 9.99 -3.39
N THR A 113 2.82 9.25 -2.60
CA THR A 113 2.86 7.78 -2.60
C THR A 113 1.54 7.18 -2.15
N ALA A 114 0.88 7.76 -1.13
CA ALA A 114 -0.44 7.31 -0.70
C ALA A 114 -1.49 7.44 -1.82
N ARG A 115 -1.47 8.58 -2.53
CA ARG A 115 -2.39 8.84 -3.65
C ARG A 115 -2.14 7.93 -4.85
N GLU A 116 -0.88 7.64 -5.17
CA GLU A 116 -0.51 6.65 -6.19
C GLU A 116 -1.01 5.25 -5.82
N THR A 117 -0.80 4.84 -4.57
CA THR A 117 -1.24 3.54 -4.05
C THR A 117 -2.76 3.39 -4.10
N GLU A 118 -3.51 4.45 -3.76
CA GLU A 118 -4.96 4.47 -3.86
C GLU A 118 -5.43 4.34 -5.31
N ALA A 119 -4.84 5.10 -6.23
CA ALA A 119 -5.16 5.03 -7.66
C ALA A 119 -4.90 3.65 -8.26
N ASP A 120 -3.78 3.02 -7.90
CA ASP A 120 -3.45 1.66 -8.31
C ASP A 120 -4.36 0.62 -7.67
N GLY A 121 -4.77 0.83 -6.42
CA GLY A 121 -5.81 0.04 -5.74
C GLY A 121 -7.13 0.06 -6.49
N MET A 122 -7.61 1.26 -6.85
CA MET A 122 -8.85 1.46 -7.62
C MET A 122 -8.76 0.80 -9.01
N ARG A 123 -7.64 0.97 -9.72
CA ARG A 123 -7.44 0.33 -11.04
C ARG A 123 -7.52 -1.20 -10.93
N ARG A 124 -6.81 -1.79 -9.97
CA ARG A 124 -6.82 -3.25 -9.75
C ARG A 124 -8.21 -3.76 -9.36
N ALA A 125 -8.92 -3.04 -8.50
CA ALA A 125 -10.29 -3.38 -8.11
C ALA A 125 -11.23 -3.38 -9.32
N ALA A 126 -11.17 -2.35 -10.17
CA ALA A 126 -11.99 -2.24 -11.37
C ALA A 126 -11.72 -3.38 -12.38
N ILE A 127 -10.45 -3.71 -12.62
CA ILE A 127 -10.06 -4.83 -13.49
C ILE A 127 -10.62 -6.15 -12.94
N LYS A 128 -10.42 -6.42 -11.65
CA LYS A 128 -10.89 -7.66 -11.02
C LYS A 128 -12.41 -7.78 -11.06
N GLN A 129 -13.13 -6.68 -10.90
CA GLN A 129 -14.58 -6.65 -11.04
C GLN A 129 -15.01 -6.96 -12.48
N ALA A 130 -14.37 -6.35 -13.48
CA ALA A 130 -14.66 -6.60 -14.89
C ALA A 130 -14.37 -8.06 -15.29
N GLU A 131 -13.26 -8.62 -14.83
CA GLU A 131 -12.91 -10.03 -15.00
C GLU A 131 -13.94 -10.95 -14.34
N GLY A 132 -14.38 -10.63 -13.12
CA GLY A 132 -15.42 -11.38 -12.41
C GLY A 132 -16.75 -11.38 -13.17
N VAL A 133 -17.18 -10.23 -13.70
CA VAL A 133 -18.41 -10.13 -14.51
C VAL A 133 -18.30 -10.93 -15.80
N LYS A 134 -17.14 -10.86 -16.49
CA LYS A 134 -16.87 -11.65 -17.69
C LYS A 134 -16.97 -13.14 -17.39
N GLN A 135 -16.29 -13.60 -16.33
CA GLN A 135 -16.27 -15.01 -15.94
C GLN A 135 -17.66 -15.50 -15.54
N ALA A 136 -18.43 -14.69 -14.80
CA ALA A 136 -19.80 -15.02 -14.41
C ALA A 136 -20.70 -15.24 -15.64
N LYS A 137 -20.62 -14.36 -16.66
CA LYS A 137 -21.40 -14.51 -17.90
C LYS A 137 -21.03 -15.76 -18.69
N ILE A 138 -19.74 -16.12 -18.72
CA ILE A 138 -19.28 -17.35 -19.38
C ILE A 138 -19.84 -18.57 -18.67
N LEU A 139 -19.70 -18.64 -17.34
CA LEU A 139 -20.22 -19.74 -16.53
C LEU A 139 -21.75 -19.87 -16.64
N GLU A 140 -22.47 -18.76 -16.70
CA GLU A 140 -23.91 -18.75 -16.92
C GLU A 140 -24.29 -19.32 -18.29
N ALA A 141 -23.61 -18.87 -19.36
CA ALA A 141 -23.84 -19.37 -20.71
C ALA A 141 -23.50 -20.87 -20.84
N GLU A 142 -22.40 -21.31 -20.23
CA GLU A 142 -21.99 -22.72 -20.17
C GLU A 142 -23.02 -23.57 -19.41
N GLY A 143 -23.51 -23.08 -18.26
CA GLY A 143 -24.54 -23.75 -17.47
C GLY A 143 -25.87 -23.88 -18.22
N GLN A 144 -26.28 -22.84 -18.95
CA GLN A 144 -27.47 -22.88 -19.81
C GLN A 144 -27.31 -23.86 -20.97
N ALA A 145 -26.16 -23.84 -21.65
CA ALA A 145 -25.86 -24.76 -22.74
C ALA A 145 -25.90 -26.22 -22.27
N GLU A 146 -25.30 -26.50 -21.11
CA GLU A 146 -25.29 -27.83 -20.51
C GLU A 146 -26.68 -28.29 -20.07
N ALA A 147 -27.49 -27.39 -19.48
CA ALA A 147 -28.87 -27.68 -19.15
C ALA A 147 -29.71 -28.04 -20.38
N ILE A 148 -29.58 -27.26 -21.47
CA ILE A 148 -30.23 -27.55 -22.76
C ILE A 148 -29.77 -28.90 -23.31
N ARG A 149 -28.47 -29.20 -23.24
CA ARG A 149 -27.90 -30.47 -23.68
C ARG A 149 -28.51 -31.65 -22.93
N LEU A 150 -28.59 -31.57 -21.59
CA LEU A 150 -29.18 -32.61 -20.75
C LEU A 150 -30.67 -32.80 -21.02
N VAL A 151 -31.44 -31.72 -21.22
CA VAL A 151 -32.86 -31.81 -21.58
C VAL A 151 -33.04 -32.47 -22.94
N ASN A 152 -32.25 -32.10 -23.96
CA ASN A 152 -32.30 -32.72 -25.28
C ASN A 152 -31.94 -34.21 -25.21
N GLU A 153 -30.87 -34.57 -24.50
CA GLU A 153 -30.45 -35.97 -24.33
C GLU A 153 -31.53 -36.80 -23.62
N ALA A 154 -32.16 -36.25 -22.59
CA ALA A 154 -33.30 -36.89 -21.93
C ALA A 154 -34.51 -37.01 -22.88
N ALA A 155 -34.80 -35.98 -23.68
CA ALA A 155 -35.89 -36.01 -24.64
C ALA A 155 -35.68 -37.11 -25.70
N GLU A 156 -34.49 -37.21 -26.29
CA GLU A 156 -34.15 -38.26 -27.27
C GLU A 156 -34.31 -39.67 -26.70
N ARG A 157 -33.91 -39.89 -25.44
CA ARG A 157 -33.97 -41.21 -24.81
C ARG A 157 -35.37 -41.61 -24.35
N TYR A 158 -36.15 -40.68 -23.80
CA TYR A 158 -37.41 -41.00 -23.11
C TYR A 158 -38.67 -40.63 -23.91
N PHE A 159 -38.59 -39.69 -24.86
CA PHE A 159 -39.72 -39.32 -25.72
C PHE A 159 -39.58 -39.98 -27.09
N ILE A 160 -40.11 -41.18 -27.24
CA ILE A 160 -40.19 -41.90 -28.52
C ILE A 160 -41.65 -42.22 -28.89
N GLY A 161 -41.97 -42.13 -30.18
CA GLY A 161 -43.29 -42.49 -30.73
C GLY A 161 -44.44 -41.56 -30.30
N ASN A 162 -45.49 -42.13 -29.71
CA ASN A 162 -46.73 -41.39 -29.38
C ASN A 162 -46.52 -40.29 -28.31
N ALA A 163 -45.48 -40.39 -27.49
CA ALA A 163 -45.16 -39.39 -26.46
C ALA A 163 -44.72 -38.03 -27.07
N GLN A 164 -44.01 -38.05 -28.21
CA GLN A 164 -43.64 -36.83 -28.93
C GLN A 164 -44.86 -36.13 -29.52
N LYS A 165 -45.79 -36.90 -30.11
CA LYS A 165 -47.05 -36.37 -30.65
C LYS A 165 -47.91 -35.74 -29.55
N LEU A 166 -48.01 -36.39 -28.38
CA LEU A 166 -48.75 -35.84 -27.24
C LEU A 166 -48.12 -34.52 -26.74
N LYS A 167 -46.79 -34.47 -26.60
CA LYS A 167 -46.11 -33.24 -26.16
C LYS A 167 -46.24 -32.11 -27.19
N ALA A 168 -46.15 -32.42 -28.48
CA ALA A 168 -46.38 -31.44 -29.54
C ALA A 168 -47.81 -30.89 -29.52
N LEU A 169 -48.81 -31.76 -29.33
CA LEU A 169 -50.21 -31.34 -29.16
C LEU A 169 -50.41 -30.48 -27.91
N GLU A 170 -49.77 -30.82 -26.79
CA GLU A 170 -49.85 -30.07 -25.52
C GLU A 170 -49.19 -28.68 -25.63
N VAL A 171 -48.01 -28.57 -26.26
CA VAL A 171 -47.35 -27.27 -26.53
C VAL A 171 -48.21 -26.43 -27.47
N THR A 172 -48.82 -27.05 -28.47
CA THR A 172 -49.74 -26.39 -29.40
C THR A 172 -50.99 -25.89 -28.66
N GLU A 173 -51.61 -26.70 -27.80
CA GLU A 173 -52.76 -26.32 -27.00
C GLU A 173 -52.45 -25.13 -26.06
N ASN A 174 -51.33 -25.18 -25.34
CA ASN A 174 -50.93 -24.10 -24.44
C ASN A 174 -50.58 -22.80 -25.18
N SER A 175 -49.96 -22.92 -26.36
CA SER A 175 -49.69 -21.76 -27.23
C SER A 175 -50.99 -21.14 -27.77
N LEU A 176 -51.96 -21.97 -28.14
CA LEU A 176 -53.27 -21.52 -28.63
C LEU A 176 -54.14 -20.90 -27.52
N LYS A 177 -54.08 -21.40 -26.28
CA LYS A 177 -54.81 -20.84 -25.13
C LYS A 177 -54.49 -19.38 -24.82
N ASN A 178 -53.24 -18.96 -25.01
CA ASN A 178 -52.80 -17.58 -24.77
C ASN A 178 -52.73 -16.70 -26.03
N SER A 179 -53.11 -17.24 -27.19
CA SER A 179 -53.05 -16.52 -28.47
C SER A 179 -54.38 -15.82 -28.78
N THR A 180 -54.38 -14.50 -28.90
CA THR A 180 -55.60 -13.71 -29.22
C THR A 180 -55.94 -13.69 -30.72
N LYS A 181 -55.01 -14.08 -31.61
CA LYS A 181 -55.27 -14.18 -33.06
C LYS A 181 -54.45 -15.29 -33.70
N VAL A 182 -55.13 -16.26 -34.32
CA VAL A 182 -54.52 -17.40 -35.02
C VAL A 182 -54.68 -17.16 -36.52
N VAL A 183 -53.57 -17.09 -37.26
CA VAL A 183 -53.56 -16.95 -38.72
C VAL A 183 -53.33 -18.34 -39.32
N VAL A 184 -54.36 -18.89 -39.96
CA VAL A 184 -54.28 -20.18 -40.67
C VAL A 184 -54.06 -19.90 -42.16
N PRO A 185 -52.91 -20.28 -42.74
CA PRO A 185 -52.71 -20.19 -44.18
C PRO A 185 -53.70 -21.12 -44.90
N SER A 186 -54.45 -20.58 -45.87
CA SER A 186 -55.39 -21.31 -46.70
C SER A 186 -54.64 -22.30 -47.61
N GLY A 187 -54.43 -23.52 -47.12
CA GLY A 187 -53.79 -24.58 -47.90
C GLY A 187 -53.41 -25.85 -47.14
N GLN A 188 -53.43 -25.87 -45.81
CA GLN A 188 -53.18 -27.10 -45.04
C GLN A 188 -54.46 -27.59 -44.37
N GLN A 189 -54.84 -28.83 -44.70
CA GLN A 189 -55.97 -29.53 -44.10
C GLN A 189 -55.75 -29.68 -42.59
N ILE A 190 -56.48 -28.89 -41.81
CA ILE A 190 -56.68 -29.19 -40.40
C ILE A 190 -57.47 -30.48 -40.35
N VAL A 191 -56.83 -31.58 -39.92
CA VAL A 191 -57.49 -32.85 -39.65
C VAL A 191 -58.63 -32.55 -38.67
N ASN A 192 -59.86 -32.63 -39.18
CA ASN A 192 -61.05 -32.16 -38.51
C ASN A 192 -61.53 -33.23 -37.52
N VAL A 193 -60.82 -33.38 -36.40
CA VAL A 193 -61.16 -34.35 -35.34
C VAL A 193 -62.45 -33.96 -34.59
N ILE A 194 -63.01 -32.77 -34.87
CA ILE A 194 -64.22 -32.25 -34.22
C ILE A 194 -65.51 -32.78 -34.88
N GLY A 195 -65.46 -33.29 -36.12
CA GLY A 195 -66.62 -33.82 -36.82
C GLY A 195 -67.08 -35.22 -36.40
N GLU A 196 -66.16 -36.11 -36.01
CA GLU A 196 -66.48 -37.52 -35.71
C GLU A 196 -67.08 -37.75 -34.32
N LEU A 197 -66.91 -36.81 -33.38
CA LEU A 197 -67.53 -36.88 -32.04
C LEU A 197 -68.97 -36.35 -32.00
N ALA A 198 -69.42 -35.62 -33.03
CA ALA A 198 -70.77 -35.02 -33.07
C ALA A 198 -71.80 -35.83 -33.86
N GLY A 199 -71.47 -37.02 -34.37
CA GLY A 199 -72.45 -37.98 -34.87
C GLY A 199 -73.29 -37.53 -36.06
N VAL A 200 -72.85 -36.55 -36.86
CA VAL A 200 -73.56 -36.12 -38.06
C VAL A 200 -72.89 -36.71 -39.30
N LYS A 201 -73.59 -37.66 -39.94
CA LYS A 201 -73.24 -38.20 -41.25
C LYS A 201 -73.13 -37.07 -42.28
N SER A 202 -71.99 -37.04 -42.98
CA SER A 202 -71.80 -36.23 -44.18
C SER A 202 -72.73 -36.73 -45.30
N PRO A 203 -73.49 -35.88 -46.01
CA PRO A 203 -74.14 -36.27 -47.25
C PRO A 203 -73.09 -36.33 -48.37
N SER A 204 -73.12 -37.44 -49.08
CA SER A 204 -72.39 -37.71 -50.31
C SER A 204 -72.84 -36.82 -51.48
N GLN A 205 -71.86 -36.37 -52.27
CA GLN A 205 -71.90 -36.11 -53.73
C GLN A 205 -72.71 -34.87 -54.17
N GLN A 206 -72.37 -34.08 -55.20
CA GLN A 206 -71.53 -34.23 -56.40
C GLN A 206 -71.33 -32.84 -57.05
N GLU A 207 -70.46 -32.80 -58.07
CA GLU A 207 -69.95 -31.67 -58.90
C GLU A 207 -68.79 -30.83 -58.34
#